data_AF-A0A195F378-F1
#
_entry.id   AF-A0A195F378-F1
#
_cell.length_a   1.000
_cell.length_b   1.000
_cell.length_c   1.000
_cell.angle_alpha   90.00
_cell.angle_beta   90.00
_cell.angle_gamma   90.00
#
_symmetry.space_group_name_H-M   'P 1'
#
loop_
_entity.id
_entity.type
_entity.pdbx_description
1 polymer ?
#
loop_
_entity_poly.entity_id
_entity_poly.type
_entity_poly.pdbx_seq_one_letter_code
_entity_poly.pdbx_strand_id
1 'polypeptide(L)'
;ITTADSLDYRYVPITKNSVSLGIKASHDARIALRTHLGGDSNVYEIIIGGWGNTMSAIKRNNTEPDVAEAVTRDILNPDEICDIFIQWSCDGLLSVSREDDFDMPFMSYKDRSPFVINYIGVSTAWGATGEWIIEECQFTSPAIRQQLMDTCHFWVDFSEAFGLPRNAVMASEDGLYIGRAHHQGTVTPGGIRDNVCTIAWGGTGHEKREFQVLCGKDVNWVKSWQGSVPLHALPAGETEDGYALFVGRVLHEGIYHIGKVQPNHQVCYIPLNGQEMPYMEYETLVIHDNYGVECIGR
;
A
#
# COMPACT_ATOMS: atom_id res chain seq x y z
N ILE A 1 -4.06 16.64 -5.85
CA ILE A 1 -4.43 16.90 -4.44
C ILE A 1 -4.21 18.39 -4.18
N THR A 2 -5.11 19.08 -3.48
CA THR A 2 -4.90 20.48 -3.06
C THR A 2 -4.62 20.56 -1.57
N THR A 3 -3.82 21.51 -1.11
CA THR A 3 -3.52 21.71 0.32
C THR A 3 -3.70 23.19 0.68
N ALA A 4 -4.30 23.46 1.83
CA ALA A 4 -4.40 24.80 2.38
C ALA A 4 -3.13 25.11 3.20
N ASP A 5 -3.02 26.34 3.70
CA ASP A 5 -2.04 26.70 4.73
C ASP A 5 -2.40 25.99 6.05
N SER A 6 -1.86 24.79 6.24
CA SER A 6 -2.05 23.97 7.44
C SER A 6 -0.96 22.92 7.56
N LEU A 7 -0.63 22.55 8.80
CA LEU A 7 0.21 21.39 9.09
C LEU A 7 -0.56 20.06 9.00
N ASP A 8 -1.83 20.09 8.61
CA ASP A 8 -2.63 18.89 8.37
C ASP A 8 -2.24 18.21 7.06
N TYR A 9 -1.60 17.04 7.17
CA TYR A 9 -1.20 16.25 6.02
C TYR A 9 -2.37 15.49 5.39
N ARG A 10 -2.38 15.46 4.05
CA ARG A 10 -3.22 14.57 3.27
C ARG A 10 -2.41 13.33 2.90
N TYR A 11 -2.71 12.21 3.54
CA TYR A 11 -1.98 10.95 3.36
C TYR A 11 -2.56 10.08 2.23
N VAL A 12 -1.65 9.41 1.53
CA VAL A 12 -1.90 8.43 0.48
C VAL A 12 -1.00 7.21 0.75
N PRO A 13 -1.49 5.97 0.61
CA PRO A 13 -0.64 4.80 0.73
C PRO A 13 0.35 4.68 -0.44
N ILE A 14 1.54 4.17 -0.18
CA ILE A 14 2.58 3.92 -1.19
C ILE A 14 3.12 2.50 -1.06
N THR A 15 3.40 1.88 -2.21
CA THR A 15 3.92 0.50 -2.29
C THR A 15 5.29 0.41 -2.93
N LYS A 16 5.73 1.46 -3.62
CA LYS A 16 7.08 1.56 -4.18
C LYS A 16 8.04 2.16 -3.17
N ASN A 17 9.33 2.04 -3.48
CA ASN A 17 10.40 2.68 -2.73
C ASN A 17 10.81 4.04 -3.34
N SER A 18 10.00 4.60 -4.21
CA SER A 18 10.20 5.91 -4.83
C SER A 18 8.88 6.55 -5.22
N VAL A 19 8.87 7.87 -5.44
CA VAL A 19 7.68 8.64 -5.85
C VAL A 19 8.09 9.90 -6.64
N SER A 20 7.38 10.17 -7.74
CA SER A 20 7.40 11.45 -8.45
C SER A 20 6.25 12.34 -7.97
N LEU A 21 6.57 13.60 -7.68
CA LEU A 21 5.66 14.62 -7.18
C LEU A 21 5.75 15.87 -8.05
N GLY A 22 4.64 16.27 -8.66
CA GLY A 22 4.50 17.62 -9.24
C GLY A 22 3.93 18.58 -8.21
N ILE A 23 4.64 19.65 -7.90
CA ILE A 23 4.28 20.61 -6.84
C ILE A 23 4.11 22.01 -7.42
N LYS A 24 2.94 22.62 -7.23
CA LYS A 24 2.72 24.07 -7.44
C LYS A 24 2.43 24.72 -6.11
N ALA A 25 3.33 25.59 -5.65
CA ALA A 25 3.19 26.34 -4.41
C ALA A 25 4.14 27.53 -4.42
N SER A 26 3.87 28.57 -3.64
CA SER A 26 4.80 29.71 -3.50
C SER A 26 6.05 29.37 -2.68
N HIS A 27 5.91 28.48 -1.68
CA HIS A 27 6.96 28.00 -0.76
C HIS A 27 6.39 26.90 0.15
N ASP A 28 7.21 26.38 1.08
CA ASP A 28 6.81 25.53 2.21
C ASP A 28 5.94 24.32 1.86
N ALA A 29 6.31 23.63 0.78
CA ALA A 29 5.74 22.33 0.45
C ALA A 29 6.34 21.27 1.38
N ARG A 30 5.49 20.50 2.07
CA ARG A 30 5.90 19.49 3.05
C ARG A 30 5.43 18.11 2.63
N ILE A 31 6.34 17.15 2.73
CA ILE A 31 6.11 15.75 2.43
C ILE A 31 6.45 14.93 3.66
N ALA A 32 5.57 14.02 4.08
CA ALA A 32 5.79 13.14 5.22
C ALA A 32 5.78 11.67 4.78
N LEU A 33 6.91 10.97 4.93
CA LEU A 33 7.00 9.52 4.69
C LEU A 33 6.85 8.78 6.01
N ARG A 34 5.82 7.93 6.16
CA ARG A 34 5.47 7.28 7.45
C ARG A 34 5.23 5.78 7.32
N THR A 35 5.44 5.06 8.42
CA THR A 35 5.08 3.62 8.54
C THR A 35 3.59 3.42 8.76
N HIS A 36 2.96 4.26 9.60
CA HIS A 36 1.53 4.25 9.89
C HIS A 36 1.03 5.65 10.23
N LEU A 37 -0.28 5.83 10.42
CA LEU A 37 -0.86 7.16 10.64
C LEU A 37 -0.95 7.56 12.13
N GLY A 38 -0.68 6.64 13.04
CA GLY A 38 -0.59 6.91 14.48
C GLY A 38 0.44 7.99 14.84
N GLY A 39 0.23 8.69 15.97
CA GLY A 39 1.13 9.75 16.44
C GLY A 39 2.53 9.26 16.83
N ASP A 40 2.67 7.97 17.10
CA ASP A 40 3.90 7.24 17.41
C ASP A 40 4.65 6.72 16.18
N SER A 41 4.11 6.91 14.96
CA SER A 41 4.80 6.47 13.74
C SER A 41 6.09 7.25 13.53
N ASN A 42 7.13 6.50 13.14
CA ASN A 42 8.32 7.08 12.54
C ASN A 42 7.95 7.90 11.29
N VAL A 43 8.68 8.99 11.08
CA VAL A 43 8.46 9.91 9.96
C VAL A 43 9.78 10.48 9.44
N TYR A 44 9.90 10.55 8.12
CA TYR A 44 10.79 11.51 7.47
C TYR A 44 9.91 12.67 6.99
N GLU A 45 10.14 13.86 7.52
CA GLU A 45 9.49 15.08 7.03
C GLU A 45 10.48 15.77 6.07
N ILE A 46 10.07 15.93 4.82
CA ILE A 46 10.84 16.58 3.77
C ILE A 46 10.16 17.92 3.50
N ILE A 47 10.91 19.00 3.62
CA ILE A 47 10.45 20.37 3.38
C ILE A 47 11.12 20.84 2.10
N ILE A 48 10.34 21.22 1.11
CA ILE A 48 10.78 21.79 -0.16
C ILE A 48 10.43 23.28 -0.17
N GLY A 49 11.42 24.12 -0.47
CA GLY A 49 11.22 25.57 -0.54
C GLY A 49 10.78 26.19 0.79
N GLY A 50 11.29 25.69 1.92
CA GLY A 50 11.14 26.35 3.22
C GLY A 50 11.94 27.65 3.33
N TRP A 51 11.81 28.32 4.48
CA TRP A 51 12.48 29.61 4.76
C TRP A 51 12.24 30.65 3.66
N GLY A 52 10.99 30.78 3.23
CA GLY A 52 10.62 31.68 2.13
C GLY A 52 11.21 31.25 0.79
N ASN A 53 11.11 29.95 0.47
CA ASN A 53 11.61 29.36 -0.79
C ASN A 53 13.13 29.43 -0.98
N THR A 54 13.92 29.39 0.10
CA THR A 54 15.39 29.51 0.01
C THR A 54 16.13 28.21 0.32
N MET A 55 15.51 27.33 1.09
CA MET A 55 16.14 26.13 1.63
C MET A 55 15.18 24.95 1.58
N SER A 56 15.71 23.74 1.49
CA SER A 56 14.98 22.49 1.67
C SER A 56 15.66 21.68 2.77
N ALA A 57 14.89 20.84 3.46
CA ALA A 57 15.41 20.04 4.57
C ALA A 57 14.74 18.66 4.64
N ILE A 58 15.46 17.71 5.24
CA ILE A 58 14.93 16.43 5.68
C ILE A 58 15.04 16.40 7.20
N LYS A 59 13.92 16.16 7.89
CA LYS A 59 13.83 15.91 9.32
C LYS A 59 13.50 14.46 9.57
N ARG A 60 14.03 13.94 10.67
CA ARG A 60 13.64 12.61 11.16
C ARG A 60 12.85 12.75 12.45
N ASN A 61 11.69 12.11 12.52
CA ASN A 61 10.83 12.05 13.69
C ASN A 61 10.52 13.44 14.29
N ASN A 62 10.54 14.48 13.46
CA ASN A 62 10.37 15.89 13.82
C ASN A 62 11.30 16.33 14.98
N THR A 63 12.50 15.75 15.05
CA THR A 63 13.54 16.13 16.03
C THR A 63 14.59 17.02 15.38
N GLU A 64 15.06 18.02 16.12
CA GLU A 64 16.20 18.84 15.75
C GLU A 64 17.54 18.15 16.12
N PRO A 65 18.62 18.34 15.34
CA PRO A 65 18.69 19.11 14.11
C PRO A 65 18.18 18.34 12.89
N ASP A 66 17.94 19.07 11.80
CA ASP A 66 17.64 18.51 10.48
C ASP A 66 18.76 17.55 10.04
N VAL A 67 18.37 16.42 9.46
CA VAL A 67 19.30 15.34 9.09
C VAL A 67 19.94 15.54 7.71
N ALA A 68 19.34 16.41 6.89
CA ALA A 68 19.92 16.92 5.66
C ALA A 68 19.31 18.30 5.35
N GLU A 69 20.09 19.19 4.75
CA GLU A 69 19.66 20.52 4.30
C GLU A 69 20.29 20.83 2.94
N ALA A 70 19.61 21.62 2.13
CA ALA A 70 20.13 22.11 0.85
C ALA A 70 19.64 23.53 0.54
N VAL A 71 20.49 24.31 -0.12
CA VAL A 71 20.11 25.62 -0.67
C VAL A 71 19.32 25.40 -1.94
N THR A 72 18.04 25.78 -1.94
CA THR A 72 17.09 25.55 -3.03
C THR A 72 16.30 26.82 -3.31
N ARG A 73 17.01 27.90 -3.66
CA ARG A 73 16.38 29.20 -3.91
C ARG A 73 15.43 29.13 -5.09
N ASP A 74 14.23 29.64 -4.88
CA ASP A 74 13.17 29.75 -5.87
C ASP A 74 12.84 28.39 -6.52
N ILE A 75 12.94 27.29 -5.74
CA ILE A 75 12.67 25.94 -6.24
C ILE A 75 11.19 25.73 -6.56
N LEU A 76 10.29 26.29 -5.74
CA LEU A 76 8.84 26.23 -5.96
C LEU A 76 8.34 27.48 -6.68
N ASN A 77 7.27 27.32 -7.45
CA ASN A 77 6.59 28.40 -8.15
C ASN A 77 5.07 28.20 -8.02
N PRO A 78 4.27 29.27 -7.79
CA PRO A 78 2.82 29.14 -7.71
C PRO A 78 2.14 28.88 -9.06
N ASP A 79 2.76 29.31 -10.15
CA ASP A 79 2.23 29.25 -11.51
C ASP A 79 2.74 28.01 -12.29
N GLU A 80 3.95 27.55 -11.99
CA GLU A 80 4.63 26.42 -12.66
C GLU A 80 4.77 25.19 -11.75
N ILE A 81 4.68 23.99 -12.34
CA ILE A 81 4.89 22.73 -11.63
C ILE A 81 6.39 22.52 -11.41
N CYS A 82 6.77 22.21 -10.18
CA CYS A 82 8.08 21.72 -9.82
C CYS A 82 8.02 20.22 -9.58
N ASP A 83 8.69 19.45 -10.45
CA ASP A 83 8.74 18.00 -10.36
C ASP A 83 9.91 17.54 -9.46
N ILE A 84 9.55 16.86 -8.39
CA ILE A 84 10.45 16.34 -7.36
C ILE A 84 10.36 14.82 -7.33
N PHE A 85 11.52 14.17 -7.36
CA PHE A 85 11.63 12.73 -7.22
C PHE A 85 12.23 12.38 -5.86
N ILE A 86 11.57 11.47 -5.14
CA ILE A 86 12.00 11.00 -3.82
C ILE A 86 12.18 9.49 -3.90
N GLN A 87 13.33 8.99 -3.47
CA GLN A 87 13.63 7.56 -3.45
C GLN A 87 14.24 7.14 -2.12
N TRP A 88 13.90 5.94 -1.66
CA TRP A 88 14.52 5.29 -0.52
C TRP A 88 14.89 3.84 -0.81
N SER A 89 15.78 3.30 0.00
CA SER A 89 16.22 1.90 -0.08
C SER A 89 16.22 1.24 1.29
N CYS A 90 16.14 -0.09 1.30
CA CYS A 90 16.12 -0.90 2.52
C CYS A 90 17.41 -0.77 3.36
N ASP A 91 18.51 -0.36 2.73
CA ASP A 91 19.76 -0.07 3.42
C ASP A 91 19.78 1.31 4.11
N GLY A 92 18.68 2.07 4.01
CA GLY A 92 18.44 3.33 4.70
C GLY A 92 18.89 4.59 3.96
N LEU A 93 19.25 4.52 2.67
CA LEU A 93 19.45 5.74 1.90
C LEU A 93 18.09 6.36 1.54
N LEU A 94 17.91 7.65 1.82
CA LEU A 94 16.80 8.49 1.37
C LEU A 94 17.38 9.63 0.54
N SER A 95 16.87 9.84 -0.66
CA SER A 95 17.36 10.85 -1.60
C SER A 95 16.20 11.64 -2.19
N VAL A 96 16.44 12.93 -2.40
CA VAL A 96 15.52 13.87 -3.03
C VAL A 96 16.26 14.55 -4.18
N SER A 97 15.73 14.41 -5.38
CA SER A 97 16.25 14.99 -6.61
C SER A 97 15.15 15.74 -7.36
N ARG A 98 15.54 16.54 -8.36
CA ARG A 98 14.58 16.94 -9.38
C ARG A 98 14.38 15.78 -10.36
N GLU A 99 13.25 15.76 -11.03
CA GLU A 99 12.93 14.69 -11.98
C GLU A 99 13.83 14.71 -13.23
N ASP A 100 14.37 15.87 -13.61
CA ASP A 100 15.28 16.02 -14.75
C ASP A 100 16.74 15.62 -14.45
N ASP A 101 17.09 15.37 -13.18
CA ASP A 101 18.44 15.04 -12.74
C ASP A 101 18.46 14.02 -11.57
N PHE A 102 18.06 12.78 -11.86
CA PHE A 102 18.00 11.69 -10.87
C PHE A 102 19.37 11.32 -10.28
N ASP A 103 20.45 11.51 -11.05
CA ASP A 103 21.81 11.09 -10.66
C ASP A 103 22.46 12.06 -9.66
N MET A 104 21.94 13.29 -9.52
CA MET A 104 22.42 14.28 -8.56
C MET A 104 21.33 14.72 -7.57
N PRO A 105 21.07 13.95 -6.50
CA PRO A 105 20.14 14.37 -5.46
C PRO A 105 20.65 15.63 -4.76
N PHE A 106 19.77 16.63 -4.64
CA PHE A 106 20.10 17.87 -3.92
C PHE A 106 19.98 17.71 -2.41
N MET A 107 19.25 16.69 -1.92
CA MET A 107 19.29 16.24 -0.53
C MET A 107 19.44 14.73 -0.45
N SER A 108 20.25 14.26 0.48
CA SER A 108 20.36 12.82 0.77
C SER A 108 20.64 12.59 2.26
N TYR A 109 20.07 11.53 2.81
CA TYR A 109 20.24 11.11 4.19
C TYR A 109 20.45 9.60 4.27
N LYS A 110 21.47 9.17 5.02
CA LYS A 110 21.75 7.75 5.29
C LYS A 110 21.34 7.39 6.72
N ASP A 111 20.19 6.75 6.83
CA ASP A 111 19.66 6.25 8.09
C ASP A 111 20.36 4.95 8.52
N ARG A 112 20.81 4.88 9.77
CA ARG A 112 21.41 3.66 10.37
C ARG A 112 20.38 2.65 10.87
N SER A 113 19.13 3.07 11.03
CA SER A 113 18.00 2.29 11.50
C SER A 113 16.74 2.69 10.71
N PRO A 114 16.66 2.40 9.40
CA PRO A 114 15.52 2.78 8.58
C PRO A 114 14.25 2.05 9.02
N PHE A 115 13.11 2.61 8.64
CA PHE A 115 11.79 2.02 8.89
C PHE A 115 11.04 1.84 7.58
N VAL A 116 10.05 0.95 7.59
CA VAL A 116 9.19 0.71 6.43
C VAL A 116 8.32 1.95 6.19
N ILE A 117 8.25 2.41 4.94
CA ILE A 117 7.39 3.53 4.53
C ILE A 117 6.18 2.94 3.81
N ASN A 118 5.00 3.23 4.33
CA ASN A 118 3.72 2.78 3.77
C ASN A 118 2.83 3.96 3.33
N TYR A 119 3.14 5.18 3.76
CA TYR A 119 2.34 6.36 3.45
C TYR A 119 3.22 7.54 3.07
N ILE A 120 2.72 8.30 2.09
CA ILE A 120 3.17 9.65 1.78
C ILE A 120 2.06 10.64 2.16
N GLY A 121 2.41 11.64 2.95
CA GLY A 121 1.56 12.78 3.27
C GLY A 121 2.04 14.02 2.55
N VAL A 122 1.13 14.84 2.06
CA VAL A 122 1.46 16.17 1.52
C VAL A 122 0.70 17.27 2.25
N SER A 123 1.37 18.38 2.53
CA SER A 123 0.79 19.60 3.10
C SER A 123 1.56 20.84 2.65
N THR A 124 0.96 22.01 2.79
CA THR A 124 1.62 23.31 2.60
C THR A 124 1.42 24.14 3.85
N ALA A 125 2.41 24.91 4.25
CA ALA A 125 2.36 25.66 5.50
C ALA A 125 2.88 27.10 5.34
N TRP A 126 2.82 27.86 6.44
CA TRP A 126 3.43 29.18 6.56
C TRP A 126 2.90 30.23 5.58
N GLY A 127 1.62 30.15 5.23
CA GLY A 127 0.95 31.06 4.30
C GLY A 127 0.93 30.55 2.86
N ALA A 128 1.52 29.38 2.57
CA ALA A 128 1.44 28.76 1.27
C ALA A 128 0.20 27.86 1.12
N THR A 129 -0.31 27.81 -0.10
CA THR A 129 -1.27 26.81 -0.57
C THR A 129 -0.65 26.01 -1.70
N GLY A 130 -1.02 24.74 -1.84
CA GLY A 130 -0.40 23.84 -2.81
C GLY A 130 -1.38 23.12 -3.72
N GLU A 131 -0.98 22.93 -4.98
CA GLU A 131 -1.54 21.92 -5.87
C GLU A 131 -0.48 20.84 -6.11
N TRP A 132 -0.89 19.58 -5.96
CA TRP A 132 0.00 18.42 -5.95
C TRP A 132 -0.46 17.40 -6.97
N ILE A 133 0.47 16.88 -7.74
CA ILE A 133 0.34 15.70 -8.57
C ILE A 133 1.22 14.64 -7.94
N ILE A 134 0.66 13.47 -7.64
CA ILE A 134 1.43 12.31 -7.17
C ILE A 134 1.25 11.28 -8.26
N GLU A 135 2.32 10.97 -9.00
CA GLU A 135 2.24 10.11 -10.20
C GLU A 135 1.98 8.61 -9.89
N GLU A 136 1.55 8.30 -8.66
CA GLU A 136 1.18 6.94 -8.24
C GLU A 136 -0.29 6.79 -7.82
N CYS A 137 -1.16 7.73 -8.15
CA CYS A 137 -2.60 7.57 -7.91
C CYS A 137 -3.39 7.54 -9.21
N GLN A 138 -3.42 6.37 -9.87
CA GLN A 138 -4.63 5.94 -10.59
C GLN A 138 -4.66 4.48 -11.07
N PHE A 139 -3.58 3.70 -10.96
CA PHE A 139 -3.61 2.29 -11.39
C PHE A 139 -2.71 1.44 -10.49
N THR A 140 -3.06 0.17 -10.30
CA THR A 140 -2.15 -0.85 -9.77
C THR A 140 -0.78 -0.70 -10.43
N SER A 141 0.27 -0.58 -9.61
CA SER A 141 1.61 -0.44 -10.15
C SER A 141 1.92 -1.60 -11.10
N PRO A 142 2.72 -1.39 -12.17
CA PRO A 142 3.09 -2.47 -13.08
C PRO A 142 3.69 -3.68 -12.38
N ALA A 143 4.41 -3.48 -11.26
CA ALA A 143 4.94 -4.54 -10.43
C ALA A 143 3.84 -5.41 -9.79
N ILE A 144 2.77 -4.80 -9.26
CA ILE A 144 1.64 -5.54 -8.69
C ILE A 144 0.83 -6.23 -9.79
N ARG A 145 0.67 -5.61 -10.97
CA ARG A 145 0.05 -6.28 -12.14
C ARG A 145 0.87 -7.50 -12.57
N GLN A 146 2.19 -7.36 -12.64
CA GLN A 146 3.08 -8.47 -12.93
C GLN A 146 2.95 -9.56 -11.89
N GLN A 147 2.93 -9.22 -10.59
CA GLN A 147 2.75 -10.19 -9.52
C GLN A 147 1.37 -10.88 -9.60
N LEU A 148 0.29 -10.18 -9.95
CA LEU A 148 -1.03 -10.79 -10.21
C LEU A 148 -0.98 -11.81 -11.35
N MET A 149 -0.21 -11.53 -12.41
CA MET A 149 0.03 -12.47 -13.51
C MET A 149 0.91 -13.64 -13.07
N ASP A 150 2.01 -13.37 -12.37
CA ASP A 150 2.96 -14.38 -11.94
C ASP A 150 2.34 -15.34 -10.92
N THR A 151 1.41 -14.86 -10.10
CA THR A 151 0.72 -15.66 -9.07
C THR A 151 -0.62 -16.22 -9.52
N CYS A 152 -1.03 -16.01 -10.78
CA CYS A 152 -2.32 -16.48 -11.28
C CYS A 152 -2.46 -18.01 -11.19
N HIS A 153 -1.34 -18.74 -11.32
CA HIS A 153 -1.28 -20.20 -11.22
C HIS A 153 -1.60 -20.76 -9.82
N PHE A 154 -1.61 -19.93 -8.77
CA PHE A 154 -2.09 -20.34 -7.45
C PHE A 154 -3.62 -20.36 -7.35
N TRP A 155 -4.34 -19.78 -8.30
CA TRP A 155 -5.78 -19.65 -8.25
C TRP A 155 -6.45 -20.64 -9.20
N VAL A 156 -7.16 -21.62 -8.62
CA VAL A 156 -7.80 -22.71 -9.36
C VAL A 156 -9.31 -22.53 -9.33
N ASP A 157 -9.98 -22.60 -10.48
CA ASP A 157 -11.43 -22.51 -10.55
C ASP A 157 -12.09 -23.63 -9.72
N PHE A 158 -13.06 -23.25 -8.88
CA PHE A 158 -13.84 -24.21 -8.11
C PHE A 158 -14.79 -24.98 -9.02
N SER A 159 -14.92 -26.29 -8.78
CA SER A 159 -15.88 -27.15 -9.48
C SER A 159 -16.62 -28.03 -8.48
N GLU A 160 -17.95 -27.91 -8.45
CA GLU A 160 -18.80 -28.70 -7.54
C GLU A 160 -18.64 -30.21 -7.75
N ALA A 161 -18.33 -30.66 -8.98
CA ALA A 161 -18.10 -32.06 -9.29
C ALA A 161 -16.84 -32.64 -8.63
N PHE A 162 -15.83 -31.79 -8.38
CA PHE A 162 -14.53 -32.20 -7.82
C PHE A 162 -14.30 -31.73 -6.39
N GLY A 163 -15.07 -30.74 -5.92
CA GLY A 163 -14.92 -30.12 -4.61
C GLY A 163 -13.65 -29.27 -4.50
N LEU A 164 -13.21 -29.00 -3.26
CA LEU A 164 -11.99 -28.25 -3.00
C LEU A 164 -10.74 -29.04 -3.47
N PRO A 165 -9.78 -28.38 -4.16
CA PRO A 165 -8.50 -29.00 -4.52
C PRO A 165 -7.72 -29.50 -3.29
N ARG A 166 -6.94 -30.58 -3.45
CA ARG A 166 -6.17 -31.19 -2.35
C ARG A 166 -5.15 -30.27 -1.68
N ASN A 167 -4.65 -29.28 -2.42
CA ASN A 167 -3.68 -28.29 -1.96
C ASN A 167 -4.33 -26.91 -1.72
N ALA A 168 -5.65 -26.87 -1.50
CA ALA A 168 -6.34 -25.66 -1.10
C ALA A 168 -5.76 -25.13 0.22
N VAL A 169 -5.50 -23.83 0.26
CA VAL A 169 -4.94 -23.16 1.43
C VAL A 169 -6.02 -22.99 2.49
N MET A 170 -5.86 -23.68 3.61
CA MET A 170 -6.70 -23.53 4.79
C MET A 170 -6.23 -22.34 5.62
N ALA A 171 -7.14 -21.40 5.90
CA ALA A 171 -6.85 -20.20 6.67
C ALA A 171 -7.05 -20.38 8.18
N SER A 172 -7.88 -21.34 8.59
CA SER A 172 -8.07 -21.74 9.99
C SER A 172 -8.62 -23.16 10.10
N GLU A 173 -8.37 -23.80 11.25
CA GLU A 173 -8.69 -25.22 11.51
C GLU A 173 -10.20 -25.55 11.49
N ASP A 174 -11.05 -24.52 11.56
CA ASP A 174 -12.51 -24.62 11.47
C ASP A 174 -13.02 -24.82 10.03
N GLY A 175 -12.13 -25.10 9.07
CA GLY A 175 -12.50 -25.38 7.67
C GLY A 175 -12.72 -24.13 6.82
N LEU A 176 -12.13 -22.99 7.21
CA LEU A 176 -12.08 -21.80 6.37
C LEU A 176 -10.98 -21.91 5.32
N TYR A 177 -11.33 -21.67 4.05
CA TYR A 177 -10.36 -21.61 2.95
C TYR A 177 -10.36 -20.24 2.27
N ILE A 178 -9.32 -19.97 1.49
CA ILE A 178 -9.13 -18.70 0.80
C ILE A 178 -9.64 -18.81 -0.63
N GLY A 179 -10.55 -17.91 -1.00
CA GLY A 179 -11.05 -17.79 -2.36
C GLY A 179 -11.01 -16.38 -2.90
N ARG A 180 -11.32 -16.24 -4.18
CA ARG A 180 -11.62 -14.96 -4.82
C ARG A 180 -12.71 -15.14 -5.87
N ALA A 181 -13.49 -14.10 -6.12
CA ALA A 181 -14.57 -14.15 -7.09
C ALA A 181 -14.73 -12.82 -7.83
N HIS A 182 -15.24 -12.90 -9.06
CA HIS A 182 -15.63 -11.72 -9.83
C HIS A 182 -16.94 -11.14 -9.29
N HIS A 183 -16.99 -9.82 -9.12
CA HIS A 183 -18.20 -9.09 -8.78
C HIS A 183 -18.10 -7.63 -9.23
N GLN A 184 -19.07 -7.17 -10.04
CA GLN A 184 -19.18 -5.76 -10.45
C GLN A 184 -17.88 -5.16 -11.02
N GLY A 185 -17.15 -5.92 -11.86
CA GLY A 185 -15.89 -5.47 -12.44
C GLY A 185 -14.66 -5.62 -11.55
N THR A 186 -14.83 -6.02 -10.29
CA THR A 186 -13.74 -6.34 -9.34
C THR A 186 -13.48 -7.84 -9.27
N VAL A 187 -12.22 -8.24 -9.06
CA VAL A 187 -11.88 -9.57 -8.51
C VAL A 187 -11.66 -9.40 -7.01
N THR A 188 -12.51 -9.99 -6.17
CA THR A 188 -12.50 -9.75 -4.72
C THR A 188 -12.10 -11.02 -3.96
N PRO A 189 -11.10 -10.97 -3.05
CA PRO A 189 -10.82 -12.09 -2.15
C PRO A 189 -11.89 -12.25 -1.07
N GLY A 190 -12.09 -13.49 -0.62
CA GLY A 190 -13.11 -13.86 0.36
C GLY A 190 -12.86 -15.21 1.00
N GLY A 191 -13.70 -15.54 1.98
CA GLY A 191 -13.63 -16.80 2.71
C GLY A 191 -14.54 -17.86 2.08
N ILE A 192 -14.03 -19.08 1.94
CA ILE A 192 -14.82 -20.23 1.48
C ILE A 192 -15.19 -21.10 2.68
N ARG A 193 -16.48 -21.37 2.81
CA ARG A 193 -17.05 -22.41 3.68
C ARG A 193 -18.16 -23.12 2.92
N ASP A 194 -18.31 -24.43 3.13
CA ASP A 194 -19.38 -25.24 2.50
C ASP A 194 -19.53 -25.01 0.98
N ASN A 195 -18.40 -24.91 0.27
CA ASN A 195 -18.35 -24.66 -1.17
C ASN A 195 -18.98 -23.33 -1.65
N VAL A 196 -19.08 -22.34 -0.76
CA VAL A 196 -19.53 -20.98 -1.06
C VAL A 196 -18.43 -20.00 -0.68
N CYS A 197 -18.01 -19.16 -1.64
CA CYS A 197 -17.09 -18.06 -1.37
C CYS A 197 -17.87 -16.81 -0.99
N THR A 198 -17.64 -16.27 0.20
CA THR A 198 -18.27 -15.03 0.67
C THR A 198 -17.29 -13.88 0.53
N ILE A 199 -17.67 -12.84 -0.22
CA ILE A 199 -16.84 -11.65 -0.51
C ILE A 199 -17.51 -10.38 0.01
N ALA A 200 -16.72 -9.34 0.28
CA ALA A 200 -17.19 -8.01 0.70
C ALA A 200 -17.15 -7.02 -0.48
N TRP A 201 -18.28 -6.39 -0.82
CA TRP A 201 -18.33 -5.35 -1.86
C TRP A 201 -19.51 -4.39 -1.67
N GLY A 202 -19.23 -3.08 -1.81
CA GLY A 202 -20.25 -2.03 -1.89
C GLY A 202 -21.14 -1.93 -0.64
N GLY A 203 -20.59 -2.11 0.56
CA GLY A 203 -21.33 -2.08 1.81
C GLY A 203 -22.02 -3.40 2.18
N THR A 204 -21.90 -4.44 1.35
CA THR A 204 -22.63 -5.71 1.53
C THR A 204 -21.71 -6.94 1.38
N GLY A 205 -22.10 -8.03 2.03
CA GLY A 205 -21.49 -9.35 1.84
C GLY A 205 -22.23 -10.15 0.78
N HIS A 206 -21.49 -10.83 -0.10
CA HIS A 206 -22.05 -11.57 -1.23
C HIS A 206 -21.55 -13.01 -1.25
N GLU A 207 -22.48 -13.95 -1.34
CA GLU A 207 -22.18 -15.35 -1.60
C GLU A 207 -21.95 -15.60 -3.09
N LYS A 208 -20.92 -16.40 -3.40
CA LYS A 208 -20.51 -16.75 -4.76
C LYS A 208 -20.34 -18.26 -4.90
N ARG A 209 -20.92 -18.81 -5.95
CA ARG A 209 -20.77 -20.22 -6.37
C ARG A 209 -19.73 -20.40 -7.48
N GLU A 210 -19.47 -19.32 -8.23
CA GLU A 210 -18.39 -19.23 -9.20
C GLU A 210 -17.24 -18.44 -8.56
N PHE A 211 -16.17 -19.14 -8.20
CA PHE A 211 -15.01 -18.56 -7.54
C PHE A 211 -13.77 -19.40 -7.82
N GLN A 212 -12.62 -18.82 -7.50
CA GLN A 212 -11.33 -19.49 -7.51
C GLN A 212 -10.87 -19.78 -6.09
N VAL A 213 -10.18 -20.90 -5.91
CA VAL A 213 -9.60 -21.36 -4.65
C VAL A 213 -8.10 -21.11 -4.71
N LEU A 214 -7.55 -20.51 -3.65
CA LEU A 214 -6.11 -20.39 -3.52
C LEU A 214 -5.50 -21.74 -3.19
N CYS A 215 -4.50 -22.15 -3.98
CA CYS A 215 -3.79 -23.41 -3.86
C CYS A 215 -2.29 -23.15 -3.74
N GLY A 216 -1.67 -23.66 -2.67
CA GLY A 216 -0.27 -23.36 -2.33
C GLY A 216 0.15 -24.05 -1.03
N LYS A 217 1.45 -24.09 -0.74
CA LYS A 217 1.98 -24.82 0.43
C LYS A 217 2.61 -23.94 1.52
N ASP A 218 3.06 -22.74 1.18
CA ASP A 218 3.89 -21.92 2.08
C ASP A 218 3.33 -20.51 2.25
N VAL A 219 2.18 -20.43 2.91
CA VAL A 219 1.56 -19.15 3.29
C VAL A 219 1.79 -18.85 4.76
N ASN A 220 1.88 -17.56 5.09
CA ASN A 220 1.90 -17.08 6.46
C ASN A 220 0.96 -15.88 6.63
N TRP A 221 0.66 -15.57 7.89
CA TRP A 221 -0.19 -14.45 8.27
C TRP A 221 0.62 -13.45 9.08
N VAL A 222 0.66 -12.21 8.61
CA VAL A 222 1.43 -11.13 9.24
C VAL A 222 0.47 -10.07 9.75
N LYS A 223 0.55 -9.75 11.04
CA LYS A 223 -0.22 -8.66 11.64
C LYS A 223 -0.01 -7.37 10.86
N SER A 224 -1.10 -6.71 10.52
CA SER A 224 -1.18 -5.54 9.66
C SER A 224 -2.29 -4.62 10.16
N TRP A 225 -2.22 -3.34 9.80
CA TRP A 225 -3.20 -2.36 10.24
C TRP A 225 -3.34 -1.19 9.26
N GLN A 226 -4.50 -0.55 9.27
CA GLN A 226 -4.78 0.72 8.58
C GLN A 226 -4.44 0.77 7.09
N GLY A 227 -4.43 -0.38 6.40
CA GLY A 227 -4.08 -0.47 4.98
C GLY A 227 -2.64 -0.91 4.72
N SER A 228 -1.83 -1.15 5.75
CA SER A 228 -0.48 -1.65 5.61
C SER A 228 -0.47 -3.00 4.92
N VAL A 229 0.38 -3.14 3.90
CA VAL A 229 0.59 -4.41 3.20
C VAL A 229 2.06 -4.81 3.40
N PRO A 230 2.34 -5.93 4.09
CA PRO A 230 3.70 -6.37 4.35
C PRO A 230 4.40 -6.84 3.07
N LEU A 231 5.74 -6.90 3.12
CA LEU A 231 6.54 -7.51 2.06
C LEU A 231 6.10 -8.96 1.83
N HIS A 232 6.05 -9.37 0.56
CA HIS A 232 5.56 -10.67 0.10
C HIS A 232 4.06 -10.93 0.32
N ALA A 233 3.26 -9.89 0.60
CA ALA A 233 1.80 -10.04 0.53
C ALA A 233 1.38 -10.48 -0.88
N LEU A 234 0.44 -11.42 -0.94
CA LEU A 234 -0.09 -11.94 -2.20
C LEU A 234 -1.21 -11.03 -2.72
N PRO A 235 -1.05 -10.36 -3.88
CA PRO A 235 -2.15 -9.72 -4.57
C PRO A 235 -3.20 -10.76 -4.95
N ALA A 236 -4.44 -10.54 -4.56
CA ALA A 236 -5.52 -11.51 -4.72
C ALA A 236 -6.65 -11.00 -5.61
N GLY A 237 -6.59 -9.74 -6.04
CA GLY A 237 -7.62 -9.14 -6.85
C GLY A 237 -7.31 -7.71 -7.25
N GLU A 238 -8.23 -7.13 -8.01
CA GLU A 238 -8.14 -5.77 -8.52
C GLU A 238 -9.55 -5.17 -8.54
N THR A 239 -9.70 -3.92 -8.10
CA THR A 239 -10.96 -3.16 -8.17
C THR A 239 -11.26 -2.73 -9.60
N GLU A 240 -12.49 -2.27 -9.84
CA GLU A 240 -12.93 -1.70 -11.11
C GLU A 240 -12.08 -0.49 -11.54
N ASP A 241 -11.61 0.30 -10.57
CA ASP A 241 -10.71 1.44 -10.78
C ASP A 241 -9.22 1.05 -10.81
N GLY A 242 -8.93 -0.25 -10.80
CA GLY A 242 -7.58 -0.77 -10.95
C GLY A 242 -6.74 -0.80 -9.69
N TYR A 243 -7.29 -0.68 -8.48
CA TYR A 243 -6.52 -0.80 -7.23
C TYR A 243 -6.36 -2.26 -6.83
N ALA A 244 -5.18 -2.64 -6.32
CA ALA A 244 -4.95 -4.02 -5.88
C ALA A 244 -5.65 -4.30 -4.55
N LEU A 245 -6.16 -5.53 -4.46
CA LEU A 245 -6.73 -6.08 -3.25
C LEU A 245 -5.84 -7.22 -2.75
N PHE A 246 -5.65 -7.28 -1.44
CA PHE A 246 -4.89 -8.34 -0.78
C PHE A 246 -5.81 -9.15 0.13
N VAL A 247 -5.40 -10.37 0.46
CA VAL A 247 -6.15 -11.21 1.40
C VAL A 247 -5.87 -10.76 2.82
N GLY A 248 -6.93 -10.38 3.54
CA GLY A 248 -6.87 -10.12 4.97
C GLY A 248 -7.75 -11.09 5.73
N ARG A 249 -7.36 -11.44 6.96
CA ARG A 249 -8.24 -12.13 7.90
C ARG A 249 -8.35 -11.38 9.22
N VAL A 250 -9.48 -11.54 9.88
CA VAL A 250 -9.79 -10.97 11.19
C VAL A 250 -10.35 -12.07 12.08
N LEU A 251 -9.92 -12.10 13.34
CA LEU A 251 -10.54 -12.92 14.38
C LEU A 251 -11.72 -12.15 14.98
N HIS A 252 -12.94 -12.57 14.68
CA HIS A 252 -14.17 -11.96 15.19
C HIS A 252 -14.98 -13.01 15.96
N GLU A 253 -15.33 -12.71 17.21
CA GLU A 253 -16.07 -13.63 18.09
C GLU A 253 -15.45 -15.05 18.20
N GLY A 254 -14.12 -15.12 18.14
CA GLY A 254 -13.36 -16.38 18.26
C GLY A 254 -13.25 -17.18 16.96
N ILE A 255 -13.76 -16.67 15.84
CA ILE A 255 -13.71 -17.33 14.53
C ILE A 255 -12.99 -16.41 13.53
N TYR A 256 -12.16 -17.01 12.67
CA TYR A 256 -11.51 -16.26 11.62
C TYR A 256 -12.46 -16.01 10.44
N HIS A 257 -12.38 -14.82 9.87
CA HIS A 257 -13.08 -14.44 8.65
C HIS A 257 -12.08 -13.82 7.68
N ILE A 258 -12.22 -14.14 6.39
CA ILE A 258 -11.41 -13.58 5.31
C ILE A 258 -12.19 -12.50 4.58
N GLY A 259 -11.50 -11.46 4.16
CA GLY A 259 -12.00 -10.49 3.21
C GLY A 259 -10.88 -9.80 2.47
N LYS A 260 -11.13 -8.55 2.06
CA LYS A 260 -10.21 -7.77 1.22
C LYS A 260 -9.51 -6.70 2.05
N VAL A 261 -8.18 -6.67 2.00
CA VAL A 261 -7.43 -5.48 2.37
C VAL A 261 -7.43 -4.56 1.16
N GLN A 262 -7.91 -3.32 1.37
CA GLN A 262 -7.95 -2.29 0.35
C GLN A 262 -7.07 -1.12 0.82
N PRO A 263 -5.79 -1.08 0.43
CA PRO A 263 -4.81 -0.15 0.99
C PRO A 263 -5.22 1.32 0.85
N ASN A 264 -5.79 1.70 -0.30
CA ASN A 264 -6.30 3.05 -0.57
C ASN A 264 -7.49 3.45 0.32
N HIS A 265 -8.20 2.48 0.91
CA HIS A 265 -9.25 2.74 1.90
C HIS A 265 -8.77 2.58 3.34
N GLN A 266 -7.52 2.13 3.54
CA GLN A 266 -6.92 1.93 4.86
C GLN A 266 -7.62 0.89 5.73
N VAL A 267 -8.33 -0.07 5.11
CA VAL A 267 -9.24 -0.98 5.81
C VAL A 267 -9.13 -2.39 5.25
N CYS A 268 -9.29 -3.38 6.13
CA CYS A 268 -9.70 -4.73 5.72
C CYS A 268 -11.21 -4.86 5.86
N TYR A 269 -11.90 -5.11 4.75
CA TYR A 269 -13.35 -5.31 4.73
C TYR A 269 -13.67 -6.79 4.83
N ILE A 270 -14.45 -7.16 5.85
CA ILE A 270 -14.88 -8.53 6.10
C ILE A 270 -16.39 -8.63 5.88
N PRO A 271 -16.88 -9.61 5.10
CA PRO A 271 -18.31 -9.86 5.00
C PRO A 271 -18.80 -10.59 6.26
N LEU A 272 -19.66 -9.95 7.05
CA LEU A 272 -20.29 -10.51 8.24
C LEU A 272 -21.79 -10.27 8.21
N ASN A 273 -22.59 -11.31 8.42
CA ASN A 273 -24.06 -11.23 8.48
C ASN A 273 -24.67 -10.48 7.28
N GLY A 274 -24.11 -10.69 6.08
CA GLY A 274 -24.55 -10.03 4.84
C GLY A 274 -24.10 -8.57 4.68
N GLN A 275 -23.32 -8.02 5.61
CA GLN A 275 -22.80 -6.66 5.57
C GLN A 275 -21.29 -6.65 5.35
N GLU A 276 -20.79 -5.58 4.72
CA GLU A 276 -19.35 -5.32 4.61
C GLU A 276 -18.88 -4.52 5.84
N MET A 277 -18.09 -5.16 6.70
CA MET A 277 -17.64 -4.57 7.96
C MET A 277 -16.17 -4.13 7.87
N PRO A 278 -15.83 -2.87 8.22
CA PRO A 278 -14.46 -2.38 8.17
C PRO A 278 -13.67 -2.75 9.43
N TYR A 279 -12.46 -3.28 9.25
CA TYR A 279 -11.50 -3.55 10.32
C TYR A 279 -10.17 -2.85 10.07
N MET A 280 -9.68 -2.13 11.08
CA MET A 280 -8.40 -1.40 11.04
C MET A 280 -7.22 -2.26 11.48
N GLU A 281 -7.45 -3.35 12.20
CA GLU A 281 -6.44 -4.33 12.62
C GLU A 281 -6.81 -5.68 12.03
N TYR A 282 -5.85 -6.34 11.39
CA TYR A 282 -6.06 -7.60 10.69
C TYR A 282 -4.73 -8.34 10.52
N GLU A 283 -4.77 -9.52 9.92
CA GLU A 283 -3.58 -10.22 9.44
C GLU A 283 -3.63 -10.28 7.91
N THR A 284 -2.54 -9.94 7.25
CA THR A 284 -2.41 -10.03 5.78
C THR A 284 -1.74 -11.34 5.41
N LEU A 285 -2.27 -12.00 4.38
CA LEU A 285 -1.66 -13.20 3.82
C LEU A 285 -0.38 -12.85 3.07
N VAL A 286 0.72 -13.51 3.44
CA VAL A 286 1.99 -13.46 2.72
C VAL A 286 2.35 -14.84 2.21
N ILE A 287 3.07 -14.89 1.09
CA ILE A 287 3.66 -16.12 0.55
C ILE A 287 5.16 -16.06 0.73
N HIS A 288 5.80 -17.18 1.09
CA HIS A 288 7.25 -17.23 1.05
C HIS A 288 7.73 -17.45 -0.39
N ASP A 289 8.52 -16.51 -0.89
CA ASP A 289 9.21 -16.63 -2.16
C ASP A 289 10.23 -17.77 -2.10
N ASN A 290 9.84 -18.98 -2.49
CA ASN A 290 10.78 -19.95 -3.03
C ASN A 290 11.05 -19.59 -4.51
N TYR A 291 11.65 -18.41 -4.76
CA TYR A 291 12.46 -18.22 -5.97
C TYR A 291 13.82 -18.93 -5.78
N GLY A 292 13.73 -20.23 -5.48
CA GLY A 292 14.83 -21.17 -5.39
C GLY A 292 14.58 -22.23 -6.45
N VAL A 293 15.40 -22.18 -7.49
CA VAL A 293 15.51 -23.21 -8.53
C VAL A 293 15.55 -24.60 -7.88
N GLU A 294 14.49 -25.40 -8.06
CA GLU A 294 14.61 -26.86 -8.12
C GLU A 294 14.11 -27.34 -9.47
N CYS A 295 15.02 -27.26 -10.45
CA CYS A 295 15.04 -28.23 -11.54
C CYS A 295 15.34 -29.61 -10.94
N ILE A 296 14.32 -30.40 -10.61
CA ILE A 296 14.38 -31.86 -10.46
C ILE A 296 12.96 -32.36 -10.80
N GLY A 297 12.65 -33.16 -11.81
CA GLY A 297 13.42 -34.05 -12.66
C GLY A 297 12.45 -35.20 -13.02
N ARG A 298 12.14 -35.31 -14.33
CA ARG A 298 11.25 -36.29 -15.01
C ARG A 298 9.74 -36.14 -14.83
#